data_AF-A0AAE3GMP1-F1
#
_entry.id   AF-A0AAE3GMP1-F1
#
_cell.length_a   1.000
_cell.length_b   1.000
_cell.length_c   1.000
_cell.angle_alpha   90.00
_cell.angle_beta   90.00
_cell.angle_gamma   90.00
#
_symmetry.space_group_name_H-M   'P 1'
#
loop_
_entity.id
_entity.type
_entity.pdbx_description
1 polymer ?
#
loop_
_entity_poly.entity_id
_entity_poly.type
_entity_poly.pdbx_seq_one_letter_code
_entity_poly.pdbx_strand_id
1 'polypeptide(L)'
;MRRGANQAGRGRLRLAPLWTLIAFVAVAVLNGLIPDLVKATFGQTTPILVLAILAAATVFGVVGPLRSRSRPRGIGVVVNLRPVGATNWSQQRVTAAQAQANQHDDHFQVSQEIPADPDARRAALDAAYAQFHAKLTERGAASGATPVCLYLIARLPDAYDFARRLKYDVHTNLVVMQKPENSSVFYEAVHLGGHLRGPLSPAERRQAEKFLTARTEPLAPDAPNRVALIISLSPSNPSMVANAVHAARTGQSTEYAVSPDDRCRAALVISASSPLPDDRATFELTTRHIHQQWATWLATWHDDPEQRLFLAAPATIAAGLGHTLARSPIRFVPHTPN
;
A
#
# COMPACT_ATOMS: atom_id res chain seq x y z
N MET A 1 -54.30 -2.37 -12.68
CA MET A 1 -54.67 -2.08 -11.29
C MET A 1 -53.43 -1.62 -10.52
N ARG A 2 -53.48 -0.39 -9.95
CA ARG A 2 -52.93 0.08 -8.64
C ARG A 2 -51.74 -0.70 -8.03
N ARG A 3 -50.63 -0.15 -7.50
CA ARG A 3 -50.10 1.16 -7.03
C ARG A 3 -48.55 0.96 -7.01
N GLY A 4 -47.63 1.89 -7.24
CA GLY A 4 -47.43 3.19 -6.58
C GLY A 4 -46.44 3.08 -5.41
N ALA A 5 -45.15 3.42 -5.62
CA ALA A 5 -44.18 3.88 -4.60
C ALA A 5 -42.90 4.41 -5.32
N ASN A 6 -42.80 5.72 -5.57
CA ASN A 6 -42.06 6.70 -4.75
C ASN A 6 -40.63 6.29 -4.37
N GLN A 7 -39.64 6.75 -5.14
CA GLN A 7 -38.33 7.10 -4.57
C GLN A 7 -37.80 8.42 -5.15
N ALA A 8 -37.61 9.34 -4.20
CA ALA A 8 -37.10 10.69 -4.27
C ALA A 8 -36.00 10.95 -5.31
N GLY A 9 -36.26 11.91 -6.20
CA GLY A 9 -35.24 12.64 -6.93
C GLY A 9 -34.36 13.42 -5.96
N ARG A 10 -33.17 12.90 -5.65
CA ARG A 10 -32.08 13.70 -5.10
C ARG A 10 -31.52 14.54 -6.24
N GLY A 11 -31.92 15.81 -6.27
CA GLY A 11 -31.29 16.83 -7.09
C GLY A 11 -29.78 16.87 -6.81
N ARG A 12 -28.99 16.26 -7.69
CA ARG A 12 -27.59 16.64 -7.84
C ARG A 12 -27.62 18.05 -8.43
N LEU A 13 -27.59 19.05 -7.56
CA LEU A 13 -27.11 20.39 -7.92
C LEU A 13 -25.74 20.18 -8.56
N ARG A 14 -25.72 20.21 -9.89
CA ARG A 14 -24.49 20.25 -10.68
C ARG A 14 -23.74 21.47 -10.14
N LEU A 15 -22.59 21.26 -9.49
CA LEU A 15 -21.65 22.33 -9.09
C LEU A 15 -20.90 22.91 -10.31
N ALA A 16 -21.03 22.26 -11.47
CA ALA A 16 -20.45 22.70 -12.74
C ALA A 16 -20.78 24.15 -13.16
N PRO A 17 -22.01 24.69 -13.06
CA PRO A 17 -22.32 26.04 -13.50
C PRO A 17 -21.74 27.11 -12.59
N LEU A 18 -21.48 26.82 -11.31
CA LEU A 18 -20.88 27.77 -10.38
C LEU A 18 -19.40 27.99 -10.69
N TRP A 19 -18.66 26.91 -11.01
CA TRP A 19 -17.24 26.98 -11.34
C TRP A 19 -16.98 27.64 -12.70
N THR A 20 -17.82 27.41 -13.71
CA THR A 20 -17.75 28.16 -14.97
C THR A 20 -18.07 29.63 -14.78
N LEU A 21 -19.04 29.98 -13.92
CA LEU A 21 -19.34 31.38 -13.61
C LEU A 21 -18.15 32.07 -12.92
N ILE A 22 -17.52 31.41 -11.96
CA ILE A 22 -16.34 31.94 -11.25
C ILE A 22 -15.14 32.10 -12.20
N ALA A 23 -14.89 31.12 -13.08
CA ALA A 23 -13.82 31.21 -14.06
C ALA A 23 -14.07 32.33 -15.09
N PHE A 24 -15.31 32.49 -15.55
CA PHE A 24 -15.70 33.55 -16.47
C PHE A 24 -15.54 34.94 -15.84
N VAL A 25 -15.95 35.11 -14.59
CA VAL A 25 -15.76 36.35 -13.83
C VAL A 25 -14.28 36.65 -13.62
N ALA A 26 -13.47 35.64 -13.27
CA ALA A 26 -12.03 35.83 -13.10
C ALA A 26 -11.31 36.24 -14.40
N VAL A 27 -11.69 35.64 -15.53
CA VAL A 27 -11.15 36.00 -16.86
C VAL A 27 -11.63 37.40 -17.28
N ALA A 28 -12.86 37.79 -16.97
CA ALA A 28 -13.37 39.13 -17.23
C ALA A 28 -12.67 40.21 -16.37
N VAL A 29 -12.34 39.91 -15.11
CA VAL A 29 -11.51 40.78 -14.24
C VAL A 29 -10.10 40.93 -14.80
N LEU A 30 -9.45 39.83 -15.19
CA LEU A 30 -8.07 39.81 -15.70
C LEU A 30 -7.92 40.57 -17.03
N ASN A 31 -8.93 40.55 -17.88
CA ASN A 31 -8.93 41.28 -19.15
C ASN A 31 -9.40 42.74 -19.02
N GLY A 32 -9.65 43.24 -17.81
CA GLY A 32 -10.04 44.63 -17.61
C GLY A 32 -11.40 45.01 -18.21
N LEU A 33 -12.28 44.04 -18.47
CA LEU A 33 -13.58 44.26 -19.13
C LEU A 33 -14.69 44.71 -18.17
N ILE A 34 -14.50 44.53 -16.86
CA ILE A 34 -15.50 44.84 -15.83
C ILE A 34 -15.60 46.34 -15.50
N PRO A 35 -14.51 47.12 -15.42
CA PRO A 35 -14.59 48.56 -15.11
C PRO A 35 -15.47 49.33 -16.11
N ASP A 36 -15.40 48.99 -17.39
CA ASP A 36 -16.11 49.70 -18.45
C ASP A 36 -17.60 49.32 -18.53
N LEU A 37 -17.93 48.03 -18.34
CA LEU A 37 -19.31 47.55 -18.28
C LEU A 37 -20.06 48.10 -17.05
N VAL A 38 -19.38 48.16 -15.90
CA VAL A 38 -19.96 48.68 -14.64
C VAL A 38 -20.08 50.20 -14.65
N LYS A 39 -19.12 50.93 -15.25
CA LYS A 39 -19.26 52.37 -15.51
C LYS A 39 -20.45 52.68 -16.43
N ALA A 40 -20.66 51.86 -17.47
CA ALA A 40 -21.70 52.09 -18.46
C ALA A 40 -23.13 51.86 -17.93
N THR A 41 -23.33 51.05 -16.88
CA THR A 41 -24.67 50.70 -16.40
C THR A 41 -25.09 51.30 -15.07
N PHE A 42 -24.17 51.63 -14.14
CA PHE A 42 -24.58 51.91 -12.75
C PHE A 42 -24.07 53.23 -12.12
N GLY A 43 -23.34 54.09 -12.85
CA GLY A 43 -23.09 55.49 -12.47
C GLY A 43 -22.29 55.77 -11.18
N GLN A 44 -22.18 54.82 -10.24
CA GLN A 44 -21.38 54.89 -9.03
C GLN A 44 -20.61 53.59 -8.84
N THR A 45 -19.30 53.66 -9.07
CA THR A 45 -18.39 52.52 -9.26
C THR A 45 -17.79 51.96 -7.97
N THR A 46 -17.92 52.64 -6.84
CA THR A 46 -17.13 52.32 -5.63
C THR A 46 -17.62 51.10 -4.85
N PRO A 47 -18.91 50.94 -4.50
CA PRO A 47 -19.31 49.87 -3.59
C PRO A 47 -19.34 48.49 -4.27
N ILE A 48 -19.74 48.40 -5.55
CA ILE A 48 -19.81 47.13 -6.29
C ILE A 48 -18.41 46.57 -6.58
N LEU A 49 -17.47 47.45 -6.95
CA LEU A 49 -16.08 47.04 -7.20
C LEU A 49 -15.41 46.56 -5.91
N VAL A 50 -15.64 47.25 -4.78
CA VAL A 50 -15.15 46.84 -3.45
C VAL A 50 -15.75 45.49 -3.05
N LEU A 51 -17.04 45.26 -3.28
CA LEU A 51 -17.69 43.98 -2.99
C LEU A 51 -17.11 42.83 -3.85
N ALA A 52 -16.85 43.09 -5.13
CA ALA A 52 -16.25 42.10 -6.05
C ALA A 52 -14.80 41.77 -5.65
N ILE A 53 -14.01 42.77 -5.25
CA ILE A 53 -12.64 42.58 -4.76
C ILE A 53 -12.65 41.80 -3.44
N LEU A 54 -13.54 42.13 -2.50
CA LEU A 54 -13.72 41.39 -1.24
C LEU A 54 -14.15 39.95 -1.49
N ALA A 55 -15.09 39.72 -2.41
CA ALA A 55 -15.52 38.37 -2.78
C ALA A 55 -14.38 37.56 -3.39
N ALA A 56 -13.61 38.15 -4.32
CA ALA A 56 -12.43 37.51 -4.89
C ALA A 56 -11.36 37.22 -3.83
N ALA A 57 -11.04 38.19 -2.97
CA ALA A 57 -10.10 38.01 -1.87
C ALA A 57 -10.55 36.94 -0.87
N THR A 58 -11.85 36.82 -0.60
CA THR A 58 -12.41 35.77 0.26
C THR A 58 -12.30 34.40 -0.40
N VAL A 59 -12.60 34.29 -1.70
CA VAL A 59 -12.43 33.04 -2.45
C VAL A 59 -10.96 32.63 -2.48
N PHE A 60 -10.03 33.52 -2.78
CA PHE A 60 -8.59 33.21 -2.77
C PHE A 60 -8.06 32.92 -1.35
N GLY A 61 -8.51 33.70 -0.36
CA GLY A 61 -8.12 33.57 1.04
C GLY A 61 -8.70 32.35 1.75
N VAL A 62 -9.81 31.78 1.28
CA VAL A 62 -10.41 30.55 1.82
C VAL A 62 -10.02 29.32 1.00
N VAL A 63 -10.11 29.39 -0.34
CA VAL A 63 -9.84 28.24 -1.21
C VAL A 63 -8.35 27.94 -1.33
N GLY A 64 -7.48 28.95 -1.34
CA GLY A 64 -6.02 28.79 -1.39
C GLY A 64 -5.46 27.95 -0.23
N PRO A 65 -5.73 28.31 1.04
CA PRO A 65 -5.28 27.53 2.18
C PRO A 65 -6.02 26.18 2.34
N LEU A 66 -7.27 26.05 1.89
CA LEU A 66 -7.95 24.75 1.85
C LEU A 66 -7.31 23.78 0.83
N ARG A 67 -6.89 24.27 -0.34
CA ARG A 67 -6.12 23.48 -1.32
C ARG A 67 -4.71 23.15 -0.83
N SER A 68 -4.03 24.10 -0.18
CA SER A 68 -2.68 23.88 0.38
C SER A 68 -2.66 22.90 1.56
N ARG A 69 -3.70 22.92 2.43
CA ARG A 69 -3.83 21.95 3.53
C ARG A 69 -4.15 20.54 3.08
N SER A 70 -4.63 20.36 1.86
CA SER A 70 -5.05 19.06 1.32
C SER A 70 -3.97 18.36 0.51
N ARG A 71 -2.83 19.02 0.21
CA ARG A 71 -1.70 18.33 -0.42
C ARG A 71 -1.00 17.44 0.60
N PRO A 72 -0.86 16.14 0.33
CA PRO A 72 0.02 15.29 1.12
C PRO A 72 1.43 15.91 1.11
N ARG A 73 2.02 16.15 2.28
CA ARG A 73 3.39 16.66 2.39
C ARG A 73 4.37 15.51 2.16
N GLY A 74 5.53 15.83 1.57
CA GLY A 74 6.63 14.88 1.40
C GLY A 74 6.83 14.39 -0.03
N ILE A 75 7.38 13.18 -0.16
CA ILE A 75 7.76 12.60 -1.46
C ILE A 75 6.85 11.42 -1.81
N GLY A 76 6.15 11.51 -2.93
CA GLY A 76 5.38 10.42 -3.51
C GLY A 76 6.25 9.53 -4.41
N VAL A 77 6.42 8.25 -4.06
CA VAL A 77 7.27 7.34 -4.83
C VAL A 77 6.47 6.17 -5.38
N VAL A 78 6.42 6.03 -6.71
CA VAL A 78 5.80 4.86 -7.35
C VAL A 78 6.88 3.84 -7.68
N VAL A 79 6.78 2.64 -7.10
CA VAL A 79 7.66 1.52 -7.43
C VAL A 79 6.86 0.45 -8.17
N ASN A 80 7.16 0.29 -9.45
CA ASN A 80 6.50 -0.64 -10.36
C ASN A 80 7.44 -1.80 -10.73
N LEU A 81 7.26 -2.95 -10.09
CA LEU A 81 8.04 -4.17 -10.30
C LEU A 81 7.24 -5.13 -11.16
N ARG A 82 7.34 -4.98 -12.48
CA ARG A 82 6.53 -5.72 -13.45
C ARG A 82 7.22 -7.03 -13.85
N PRO A 83 6.55 -8.19 -13.82
CA PRO A 83 7.13 -9.42 -14.36
C PRO A 83 7.39 -9.31 -15.86
N VAL A 84 8.52 -9.84 -16.32
CA VAL A 84 8.82 -9.93 -17.77
C VAL A 84 7.72 -10.73 -18.47
N GLY A 85 7.24 -10.22 -19.61
CA GLY A 85 6.18 -10.87 -20.39
C GLY A 85 4.76 -10.71 -19.84
N ALA A 86 4.55 -10.00 -18.71
CA ALA A 86 3.21 -9.77 -18.18
C ALA A 86 2.39 -8.84 -19.10
N THR A 87 1.41 -9.42 -19.82
CA THR A 87 0.46 -8.69 -20.68
C THR A 87 -0.71 -8.09 -19.90
N ASN A 88 -1.10 -8.72 -18.79
CA ASN A 88 -2.22 -8.29 -17.92
C ASN A 88 -1.76 -7.48 -16.71
N TRP A 89 -0.55 -6.91 -16.74
CA TRP A 89 -0.08 -6.04 -15.67
C TRP A 89 -0.93 -4.77 -15.64
N SER A 90 -1.55 -4.47 -14.51
CA SER A 90 -2.59 -3.44 -14.44
C SER A 90 -2.00 -2.03 -14.62
N GLN A 91 -1.97 -1.55 -15.87
CA GLN A 91 -1.59 -0.18 -16.20
C GLN A 91 -2.48 0.83 -15.47
N GLN A 92 -3.76 0.49 -15.26
CA GLN A 92 -4.69 1.30 -14.48
C GLN A 92 -4.21 1.53 -13.04
N ARG A 93 -3.61 0.52 -12.39
CA ARG A 93 -3.04 0.67 -11.03
C ARG A 93 -1.82 1.58 -11.05
N VAL A 94 -0.95 1.45 -12.06
CA VAL A 94 0.24 2.31 -12.22
C VAL A 94 -0.18 3.77 -12.43
N THR A 95 -1.11 4.02 -13.35
CA THR A 95 -1.63 5.37 -13.60
C THR A 95 -2.29 5.97 -12.37
N ALA A 96 -3.08 5.19 -11.62
CA ALA A 96 -3.72 5.68 -10.39
C ALA A 96 -2.69 6.01 -9.31
N ALA A 97 -1.67 5.18 -9.12
CA ALA A 97 -0.57 5.45 -8.19
C ALA A 97 0.20 6.70 -8.58
N GLN A 98 0.51 6.88 -9.88
CA GLN A 98 1.19 8.07 -10.38
C GLN A 98 0.35 9.33 -10.17
N ALA A 99 -0.94 9.29 -10.48
CA ALA A 99 -1.85 10.41 -10.26
C ALA A 99 -1.93 10.81 -8.78
N GLN A 100 -1.83 9.84 -7.87
CA GLN A 100 -1.80 10.10 -6.43
C GLN A 100 -0.42 10.61 -5.96
N ALA A 101 0.67 10.05 -6.47
CA ALA A 101 2.03 10.50 -6.16
C ALA A 101 2.27 11.95 -6.60
N ASN A 102 1.71 12.38 -7.75
CA ASN A 102 1.81 13.75 -8.25
C ASN A 102 1.12 14.81 -7.36
N GLN A 103 0.39 14.39 -6.32
CA GLN A 103 -0.21 15.32 -5.34
C GLN A 103 0.77 15.72 -4.23
N HIS A 104 1.90 15.01 -4.10
CA HIS A 104 2.97 15.28 -3.13
C HIS A 104 3.86 16.45 -3.57
N ASP A 105 4.65 16.98 -2.65
CA ASP A 105 5.54 18.13 -2.92
C ASP A 105 6.63 17.80 -3.95
N ASP A 106 7.16 16.57 -3.89
CA ASP A 106 8.04 15.97 -4.89
C ASP A 106 7.56 14.55 -5.19
N HIS A 107 7.87 14.04 -6.37
CA HIS A 107 7.52 12.68 -6.75
C HIS A 107 8.48 12.10 -7.79
N PHE A 108 8.60 10.78 -7.79
CA PHE A 108 9.27 10.06 -8.86
C PHE A 108 8.78 8.63 -8.98
N GLN A 109 9.15 7.99 -10.09
CA GLN A 109 8.84 6.61 -10.36
C GLN A 109 10.12 5.79 -10.54
N VAL A 110 10.10 4.57 -10.00
CA VAL A 110 11.06 3.50 -10.28
C VAL A 110 10.28 2.38 -10.96
N SER A 111 10.66 2.05 -12.19
CA SER A 111 10.05 0.95 -12.94
C SER A 111 11.13 -0.05 -13.30
N GLN A 112 10.88 -1.31 -12.98
CA GLN A 112 11.82 -2.39 -13.25
C GLN A 112 11.06 -3.62 -13.74
N GLU A 113 11.58 -4.24 -14.79
CA GLU A 113 11.14 -5.57 -15.20
C GLU A 113 11.80 -6.64 -14.32
N ILE A 114 11.01 -7.62 -13.90
CA ILE A 114 11.41 -8.69 -12.98
C ILE A 114 11.42 -10.02 -13.73
N PRO A 115 12.60 -10.58 -14.03
CA PRO A 115 12.72 -11.90 -14.66
C PRO A 115 12.13 -13.02 -13.79
N ALA A 116 11.85 -14.17 -14.42
CA ALA A 116 11.45 -15.39 -13.72
C ALA A 116 12.65 -16.12 -13.09
N ASP A 117 13.82 -16.04 -13.72
CA ASP A 117 15.07 -16.61 -13.21
C ASP A 117 15.40 -16.02 -11.81
N PRO A 118 15.68 -16.84 -10.78
CA PRO A 118 15.88 -16.36 -9.42
C PRO A 118 17.03 -15.37 -9.24
N ASP A 119 18.15 -15.56 -9.93
CA ASP A 119 19.34 -14.72 -9.77
C ASP A 119 19.18 -13.40 -10.55
N ALA A 120 18.66 -13.46 -11.78
CA ALA A 120 18.30 -12.26 -12.54
C ALA A 120 17.18 -11.46 -11.85
N ARG A 121 16.22 -12.14 -11.22
CA ARG A 121 15.20 -11.52 -10.36
C ARG A 121 15.83 -10.78 -9.19
N ARG A 122 16.78 -11.42 -8.49
CA ARG A 122 17.49 -10.80 -7.35
C ARG A 122 18.23 -9.53 -7.81
N ALA A 123 18.99 -9.62 -8.90
CA ALA A 123 19.72 -8.49 -9.46
C ALA A 123 18.79 -7.34 -9.89
N ALA A 124 17.63 -7.64 -10.51
CA ALA A 124 16.64 -6.64 -10.87
C ALA A 124 16.05 -5.94 -9.63
N LEU A 125 15.75 -6.67 -8.55
CA LEU A 125 15.29 -6.08 -7.29
C LEU A 125 16.37 -5.21 -6.62
N ASP A 126 17.64 -5.62 -6.68
CA ASP A 126 18.76 -4.82 -6.18
C ASP A 126 18.92 -3.52 -6.98
N ALA A 127 18.80 -3.58 -8.31
CA ALA A 127 18.82 -2.40 -9.17
C ALA A 127 17.65 -1.44 -8.87
N ALA A 128 16.43 -1.97 -8.70
CA ALA A 128 15.27 -1.15 -8.34
C ALA A 128 15.46 -0.46 -6.98
N TYR A 129 15.99 -1.17 -5.99
CA TYR A 129 16.31 -0.60 -4.68
C TYR A 129 17.40 0.48 -4.78
N ALA A 130 18.47 0.23 -5.54
CA ALA A 130 19.54 1.21 -5.74
C ALA A 130 19.02 2.50 -6.38
N GLN A 131 18.15 2.40 -7.41
CA GLN A 131 17.52 3.57 -8.03
C GLN A 131 16.60 4.32 -7.05
N PHE A 132 15.80 3.59 -6.26
CA PHE A 132 14.94 4.16 -5.23
C PHE A 132 15.76 4.95 -4.20
N HIS A 133 16.81 4.33 -3.67
CA HIS A 133 17.67 4.92 -2.65
C HIS A 133 18.45 6.15 -3.17
N ALA A 134 19.01 6.06 -4.39
CA ALA A 134 19.70 7.17 -5.03
C ALA A 134 18.79 8.39 -5.19
N LYS A 135 17.57 8.20 -5.72
CA LYS A 135 16.60 9.29 -5.93
C LYS A 135 16.09 9.92 -4.64
N LEU A 136 15.98 9.15 -3.56
CA LEU A 136 15.66 9.69 -2.22
C LEU A 136 16.82 10.50 -1.65
N THR A 137 18.05 10.04 -1.87
CA THR A 137 19.26 10.75 -1.42
C THR A 137 19.42 12.09 -2.14
N GLU A 138 19.24 12.12 -3.47
CA GLU A 138 19.24 13.35 -4.29
C GLU A 138 18.23 14.40 -3.77
N ARG A 139 17.10 13.96 -3.24
CA ARG A 139 16.01 14.82 -2.73
C ARG A 139 16.16 15.20 -1.26
N GLY A 140 17.29 14.86 -0.62
CA GLY A 140 17.56 15.15 0.79
C GLY A 140 16.68 14.37 1.79
N ALA A 141 15.90 13.39 1.33
CA ALA A 141 15.04 12.57 2.19
C ALA A 141 15.82 11.51 2.98
N ALA A 142 17.12 11.34 2.70
CA ALA A 142 18.04 10.51 3.47
C ALA A 142 18.12 10.90 4.95
N SER A 143 17.83 12.16 5.29
CA SER A 143 17.84 12.66 6.67
C SER A 143 16.66 12.18 7.54
N GLY A 144 15.66 11.50 6.96
CA GLY A 144 14.49 10.96 7.68
C GLY A 144 13.44 11.99 8.09
N ALA A 145 13.69 13.29 7.88
CA ALA A 145 12.77 14.38 8.20
C ALA A 145 11.58 14.47 7.23
N THR A 146 11.79 14.07 5.97
CA THR A 146 10.78 14.15 4.91
C THR A 146 9.97 12.84 4.85
N PRO A 147 8.63 12.87 5.01
CA PRO A 147 7.81 11.68 4.83
C PRO A 147 7.88 11.17 3.38
N VAL A 148 7.98 9.86 3.22
CA VAL A 148 8.02 9.18 1.93
C VAL A 148 6.80 8.27 1.82
N CYS A 149 5.94 8.52 0.85
CA CYS A 149 4.77 7.69 0.55
C CYS A 149 5.06 6.76 -0.63
N LEU A 150 5.21 5.47 -0.35
CA LEU A 150 5.55 4.43 -1.30
C LEU A 150 4.29 3.75 -1.86
N TYR A 151 4.04 3.95 -3.15
CA TYR A 151 3.01 3.26 -3.92
C TYR A 151 3.63 2.04 -4.60
N LEU A 152 3.55 0.88 -3.95
CA LEU A 152 4.18 -0.36 -4.40
C LEU A 152 3.24 -1.17 -5.29
N ILE A 153 3.65 -1.40 -6.53
CA ILE A 153 2.95 -2.22 -7.52
C ILE A 153 3.88 -3.37 -7.90
N ALA A 154 3.67 -4.52 -7.27
CA ALA A 154 4.54 -5.68 -7.39
C ALA A 154 3.74 -6.96 -7.11
N ARG A 155 4.26 -8.12 -7.53
CA ARG A 155 3.77 -9.42 -7.03
C ARG A 155 4.14 -9.56 -5.57
N LEU A 156 3.43 -10.39 -4.81
CA LEU A 156 3.72 -10.64 -3.39
C LEU A 156 5.18 -10.99 -3.08
N PRO A 157 5.85 -11.93 -3.78
CA PRO A 157 7.26 -12.23 -3.52
C PRO A 157 8.17 -11.02 -3.79
N ASP A 158 7.86 -10.22 -4.82
CA ASP A 158 8.65 -9.05 -5.21
C ASP A 158 8.46 -7.90 -4.21
N ALA A 159 7.23 -7.68 -3.72
CA ALA A 159 6.94 -6.71 -2.68
C ALA A 159 7.65 -7.06 -1.36
N TYR A 160 7.60 -8.33 -0.97
CA TYR A 160 8.28 -8.85 0.21
C TYR A 160 9.79 -8.65 0.11
N ASP A 161 10.41 -9.12 -0.97
CA ASP A 161 11.86 -9.06 -1.14
C ASP A 161 12.39 -7.63 -1.35
N PHE A 162 11.63 -6.77 -2.03
CA PHE A 162 11.97 -5.34 -2.13
C PHE A 162 11.98 -4.70 -0.74
N ALA A 163 10.94 -4.95 0.07
CA ALA A 163 10.86 -4.37 1.41
C ALA A 163 11.90 -4.91 2.40
N ARG A 164 12.42 -6.12 2.19
CA ARG A 164 13.59 -6.63 2.94
C ARG A 164 14.84 -5.78 2.75
N ARG A 165 15.00 -5.12 1.60
CA ARG A 165 16.15 -4.25 1.31
C ARG A 165 16.05 -2.92 2.03
N LEU A 166 14.84 -2.45 2.29
CA LEU A 166 14.53 -1.24 3.07
C LEU A 166 14.84 -1.36 4.58
N LYS A 167 15.45 -2.47 5.05
CA LYS A 167 15.73 -2.69 6.48
C LYS A 167 16.81 -1.77 7.07
N TYR A 168 17.69 -1.26 6.20
CA TYR A 168 18.85 -0.44 6.58
C TYR A 168 18.63 1.03 6.26
N ASP A 169 17.50 1.36 5.64
CA ASP A 169 17.27 2.72 5.18
C ASP A 169 17.08 3.66 6.36
N VAL A 170 17.85 4.75 6.28
CA VAL A 170 17.89 5.92 7.18
C VAL A 170 16.56 6.69 7.17
N HIS A 171 15.62 6.28 6.31
CA HIS A 171 14.31 6.88 6.13
C HIS A 171 13.35 6.43 7.23
N THR A 172 13.38 7.10 8.37
CA THR A 172 12.51 6.83 9.53
C THR A 172 11.01 7.08 9.28
N ASN A 173 10.63 7.58 8.11
CA ASN A 173 9.27 8.01 7.79
C ASN A 173 8.80 7.49 6.43
N LEU A 174 8.94 6.18 6.19
CA LEU A 174 8.50 5.52 4.97
C LEU A 174 7.15 4.83 5.18
N VAL A 175 6.16 5.17 4.36
CA VAL A 175 4.79 4.67 4.47
C VAL A 175 4.38 3.97 3.20
N VAL A 176 3.96 2.70 3.29
CA VAL A 176 3.41 1.97 2.17
C VAL A 176 1.94 2.33 1.99
N MET A 177 1.59 2.79 0.80
CA MET A 177 0.24 3.19 0.43
C MET A 177 -0.53 2.01 -0.14
N GLN A 178 -1.82 1.90 0.21
CA GLN A 178 -2.72 0.90 -0.33
C GLN A 178 -3.92 1.55 -1.01
N LYS A 179 -4.34 0.95 -2.13
CA LYS A 179 -5.61 1.24 -2.76
C LYS A 179 -6.57 0.07 -2.51
N PRO A 180 -7.67 0.28 -1.76
CA PRO A 180 -8.75 -0.70 -1.67
C PRO A 180 -9.32 -1.01 -3.06
N GLU A 181 -9.77 -2.24 -3.29
CA GLU A 181 -10.33 -2.65 -4.59
C GLU A 181 -11.51 -1.78 -5.03
N ASN A 182 -12.36 -1.39 -4.06
CA ASN A 182 -13.59 -0.62 -4.28
C ASN A 182 -13.41 0.89 -4.09
N SER A 183 -12.17 1.39 -4.00
CA SER A 183 -11.88 2.80 -3.76
C SER A 183 -10.97 3.39 -4.84
N SER A 184 -11.19 4.66 -5.17
CA SER A 184 -10.27 5.45 -6.00
C SER A 184 -9.13 6.07 -5.19
N VAL A 185 -9.23 6.06 -3.85
CA VAL A 185 -8.34 6.78 -2.94
C VAL A 185 -7.36 5.82 -2.27
N PHE A 186 -6.09 6.21 -2.23
CA PHE A 186 -5.07 5.51 -1.47
C PHE A 186 -5.09 5.93 0.00
N TYR A 187 -4.78 5.00 0.90
CA TYR A 187 -4.56 5.27 2.32
C TYR A 187 -3.19 4.76 2.76
N GLU A 188 -2.70 5.29 3.88
CA GLU A 188 -1.48 4.82 4.54
C GLU A 188 -1.74 3.44 5.17
N ALA A 189 -1.16 2.37 4.63
CA ALA A 189 -1.43 1.03 5.13
C ALA A 189 -0.43 0.60 6.20
N VAL A 190 0.86 0.84 6.01
CA VAL A 190 1.91 0.39 6.93
C VAL A 190 3.03 1.41 6.97
N HIS A 191 3.41 1.88 8.16
CA HIS A 191 4.66 2.63 8.34
C HIS A 191 5.80 1.62 8.51
N LEU A 192 6.80 1.68 7.65
CA LEU A 192 7.97 0.81 7.74
C LEU A 192 8.94 1.40 8.75
N GLY A 193 9.04 0.77 9.92
CA GLY A 193 9.88 1.25 10.99
C GLY A 193 10.13 0.21 12.09
N GLY A 194 10.92 0.61 13.09
CA GLY A 194 11.26 -0.25 14.23
C GLY A 194 10.05 -0.69 15.05
N HIS A 195 8.96 0.11 15.08
CA HIS A 195 7.74 -0.20 15.84
C HIS A 195 7.07 -1.49 15.35
N LEU A 196 7.22 -1.87 14.08
CA LEU A 196 6.69 -3.12 13.55
C LEU A 196 7.34 -4.37 14.15
N ARG A 197 8.51 -4.24 14.80
CA ARG A 197 9.16 -5.32 15.56
C ARG A 197 8.93 -5.18 17.07
N GLY A 198 8.30 -4.08 17.51
CA GLY A 198 8.01 -3.83 18.91
C GLY A 198 6.98 -4.83 19.47
N PRO A 199 7.10 -5.21 20.75
CA PRO A 199 6.19 -6.17 21.37
C PRO A 199 4.75 -5.67 21.34
N LEU A 200 3.78 -6.57 21.15
CA LEU A 200 2.37 -6.24 21.33
C LEU A 200 2.03 -6.13 22.82
N SER A 201 1.28 -5.10 23.18
CA SER A 201 0.60 -5.03 24.47
C SER A 201 -0.46 -6.14 24.58
N PRO A 202 -0.90 -6.50 25.80
CA PRO A 202 -1.98 -7.48 25.97
C PRO A 202 -3.30 -7.08 25.29
N ALA A 203 -3.60 -5.79 25.21
CA ALA A 203 -4.79 -5.28 24.54
C ALA A 203 -4.69 -5.42 23.01
N GLU A 204 -3.55 -5.05 22.43
CA GLU A 204 -3.28 -5.25 21.00
C GLU A 204 -3.30 -6.73 20.62
N ARG A 205 -2.71 -7.61 21.44
CA ARG A 205 -2.75 -9.06 21.20
C ARG A 205 -4.18 -9.59 21.14
N ARG A 206 -5.00 -9.27 22.14
CA ARG A 206 -6.43 -9.63 22.14
C ARG A 206 -7.17 -9.05 20.93
N GLN A 207 -6.81 -7.85 20.48
CA GLN A 207 -7.42 -7.25 19.31
C GLN A 207 -7.03 -7.97 18.01
N ALA A 208 -5.76 -8.37 17.86
CA ALA A 208 -5.30 -9.16 16.72
C ALA A 208 -5.98 -10.53 16.69
N GLU A 209 -6.10 -11.19 17.85
CA GLU A 209 -6.74 -12.50 18.02
C GLU A 209 -8.25 -12.51 17.69
N LYS A 210 -8.91 -11.34 17.60
CA LYS A 210 -10.30 -11.26 17.09
C LYS A 210 -10.39 -11.58 15.61
N PHE A 211 -9.35 -11.26 14.84
CA PHE A 211 -9.33 -11.44 13.39
C PHE A 211 -8.41 -12.58 12.95
N LEU A 212 -7.37 -12.88 13.74
CA LEU A 212 -6.32 -13.81 13.39
C LEU A 212 -6.31 -15.01 14.33
N THR A 213 -6.18 -16.20 13.76
CA THR A 213 -5.95 -17.44 14.50
C THR A 213 -4.57 -17.98 14.16
N ALA A 214 -3.79 -18.35 15.17
CA ALA A 214 -2.50 -19.01 15.01
C ALA A 214 -2.59 -20.45 15.51
N ARG A 215 -2.06 -21.40 14.74
CA ARG A 215 -1.94 -22.81 15.15
C ARG A 215 -0.68 -23.45 14.60
N THR A 216 -0.13 -24.41 15.33
CA THR A 216 0.99 -25.23 14.89
C THR A 216 0.48 -26.51 14.24
N GLU A 217 1.04 -26.85 13.09
CA GLU A 217 0.72 -28.06 12.34
C GLU A 217 1.96 -28.95 12.23
N PRO A 218 1.93 -30.19 12.73
CA PRO A 218 2.95 -31.18 12.39
C PRO A 218 2.80 -31.59 10.93
N LEU A 219 3.91 -31.64 10.18
CA LEU A 219 3.88 -31.92 8.74
C LEU A 219 4.52 -33.28 8.42
N ALA A 220 5.85 -33.37 8.53
CA ALA A 220 6.62 -34.54 8.14
C ALA A 220 7.84 -34.69 9.07
N PRO A 221 7.80 -35.57 10.09
CA PRO A 221 8.88 -35.71 11.08
C PRO A 221 10.25 -36.07 10.47
N ASP A 222 10.23 -36.76 9.33
CA ASP A 222 11.39 -37.21 8.56
C ASP A 222 11.94 -36.15 7.59
N ALA A 223 11.28 -34.99 7.46
CA ALA A 223 11.73 -33.93 6.58
C ALA A 223 13.07 -33.32 7.03
N PRO A 224 13.81 -32.64 6.13
CA PRO A 224 14.96 -31.81 6.50
C PRO A 224 14.61 -30.82 7.62
N ASN A 225 15.62 -30.32 8.35
CA ASN A 225 15.42 -29.35 9.43
C ASN A 225 14.90 -28.00 8.91
N ARG A 226 13.60 -27.95 8.62
CA ARG A 226 12.93 -26.86 7.95
C ARG A 226 11.52 -26.69 8.48
N VAL A 227 11.09 -25.45 8.57
CA VAL A 227 9.78 -25.04 9.06
C VAL A 227 9.11 -24.07 8.11
N ALA A 228 7.78 -24.08 8.09
CA ALA A 228 6.97 -23.18 7.29
C ALA A 228 6.22 -22.15 8.14
N LEU A 229 6.21 -20.91 7.69
CA LEU A 229 5.25 -19.89 8.08
C LEU A 229 4.20 -19.79 6.97
N ILE A 230 2.96 -20.15 7.29
CA ILE A 230 1.84 -20.14 6.34
C ILE A 230 0.87 -19.04 6.79
N ILE A 231 0.68 -18.03 5.96
CA ILE A 231 -0.17 -16.88 6.26
C ILE A 231 -1.28 -16.77 5.22
N SER A 232 -2.54 -16.80 5.67
CA SER A 232 -3.70 -16.55 4.80
C SER A 232 -4.62 -15.49 5.39
N LEU A 233 -4.58 -14.29 4.80
CA LEU A 233 -5.42 -13.15 5.18
C LEU A 233 -6.57 -12.91 4.19
N SER A 234 -6.77 -13.83 3.25
CA SER A 234 -7.84 -13.79 2.25
C SER A 234 -8.88 -14.87 2.58
N PRO A 235 -9.88 -14.57 3.44
CA PRO A 235 -10.88 -15.55 3.85
C PRO A 235 -11.73 -16.06 2.68
N SER A 236 -11.75 -15.36 1.55
CA SER A 236 -12.43 -15.76 0.32
C SER A 236 -11.80 -16.96 -0.39
N ASN A 237 -10.58 -17.36 -0.01
CA ASN A 237 -9.91 -18.53 -0.58
C ASN A 237 -9.51 -19.54 0.53
N PRO A 238 -10.47 -20.35 1.01
CA PRO A 238 -10.25 -21.26 2.13
C PRO A 238 -9.29 -22.41 1.82
N SER A 239 -9.11 -22.78 0.54
CA SER A 239 -8.20 -23.86 0.15
C SER A 239 -6.73 -23.46 0.25
N MET A 240 -6.39 -22.16 0.27
CA MET A 240 -4.99 -21.70 0.33
C MET A 240 -4.20 -22.29 1.49
N VAL A 241 -4.81 -22.39 2.67
CA VAL A 241 -4.13 -22.98 3.84
C VAL A 241 -3.89 -24.47 3.62
N ALA A 242 -4.90 -25.20 3.13
CA ALA A 242 -4.76 -26.63 2.86
C ALA A 242 -3.70 -26.91 1.77
N ASN A 243 -3.66 -26.08 0.72
CA ASN A 243 -2.73 -26.21 -0.39
C ASN A 243 -1.29 -25.86 0.03
N ALA A 244 -1.10 -24.81 0.84
CA ALA A 244 0.21 -24.48 1.41
C ALA A 244 0.71 -25.55 2.38
N VAL A 245 -0.18 -26.08 3.25
CA VAL A 245 0.14 -27.18 4.16
C VAL A 245 0.52 -28.43 3.38
N HIS A 246 -0.23 -28.75 2.31
CA HIS A 246 0.09 -29.87 1.43
C HIS A 246 1.47 -29.68 0.78
N ALA A 247 1.70 -28.52 0.15
CA ALA A 247 2.98 -28.18 -0.49
C ALA A 247 4.16 -28.28 0.49
N ALA A 248 4.02 -27.73 1.70
CA ALA A 248 5.05 -27.80 2.74
C ALA A 248 5.27 -29.23 3.27
N ARG A 249 4.23 -30.08 3.29
CA ARG A 249 4.32 -31.46 3.76
C ARG A 249 4.99 -32.38 2.72
N THR A 250 4.59 -32.27 1.47
CA THR A 250 4.96 -33.22 0.41
C THR A 250 6.13 -32.72 -0.45
N GLY A 251 6.39 -31.41 -0.46
CA GLY A 251 7.30 -30.79 -1.44
C GLY A 251 6.73 -30.83 -2.87
N GLN A 252 5.41 -31.04 -3.01
CA GLN A 252 4.73 -31.12 -4.30
C GLN A 252 3.53 -30.18 -4.31
N SER A 253 3.38 -29.41 -5.38
CA SER A 253 2.23 -28.53 -5.57
C SER A 253 2.07 -28.13 -7.03
N THR A 254 0.83 -27.94 -7.46
CA THR A 254 0.49 -27.25 -8.71
C THR A 254 0.32 -25.74 -8.51
N GLU A 255 0.16 -25.29 -7.26
CA GLU A 255 -0.13 -23.90 -6.90
C GLU A 255 1.07 -23.16 -6.31
N TYR A 256 2.11 -23.88 -5.91
CA TYR A 256 3.33 -23.30 -5.36
C TYR A 256 4.56 -23.81 -6.09
N ALA A 257 5.52 -22.92 -6.30
CA ALA A 257 6.83 -23.26 -6.83
C ALA A 257 7.69 -23.93 -5.73
N VAL A 258 7.43 -25.22 -5.48
CA VAL A 258 8.15 -26.07 -4.52
C VAL A 258 8.80 -27.25 -5.22
N SER A 259 9.88 -27.79 -4.62
CA SER A 259 10.46 -29.07 -4.99
C SER A 259 10.38 -30.07 -3.81
N PRO A 260 10.68 -31.37 -4.03
CA PRO A 260 10.79 -32.34 -2.93
C PRO A 260 11.75 -31.89 -1.82
N ASP A 261 12.73 -31.06 -2.15
CA ASP A 261 13.67 -30.48 -1.21
C ASP A 261 13.09 -29.32 -0.39
N ASP A 262 11.83 -28.93 -0.57
CA ASP A 262 11.15 -27.88 0.22
C ASP A 262 10.23 -28.43 1.32
N ARG A 263 10.24 -29.76 1.55
CA ARG A 263 9.53 -30.39 2.66
C ARG A 263 9.90 -29.77 4.00
N CYS A 264 8.90 -29.58 4.85
CA CYS A 264 9.00 -28.96 6.17
C CYS A 264 8.56 -29.96 7.25
N ARG A 265 9.18 -29.88 8.44
CA ARG A 265 8.82 -30.71 9.61
C ARG A 265 7.53 -30.26 10.26
N ALA A 266 7.34 -28.96 10.32
CA ALA A 266 6.17 -28.33 10.95
C ALA A 266 5.86 -26.99 10.28
N ALA A 267 4.65 -26.50 10.52
CA ALA A 267 4.25 -25.16 10.14
C ALA A 267 3.64 -24.38 11.31
N LEU A 268 3.87 -23.07 11.32
CA LEU A 268 3.01 -22.12 11.99
C LEU A 268 2.02 -21.58 10.96
N VAL A 269 0.74 -21.84 11.16
CA VAL A 269 -0.35 -21.36 10.32
C VAL A 269 -1.01 -20.18 11.00
N ILE A 270 -1.04 -19.02 10.35
CA ILE A 270 -1.76 -17.82 10.78
C ILE A 270 -2.80 -17.47 9.72
N SER A 271 -4.08 -17.50 10.09
CA SER A 271 -5.18 -17.25 9.16
C SER A 271 -6.14 -16.20 9.70
N ALA A 272 -6.70 -15.38 8.80
CA ALA A 272 -7.78 -14.47 9.12
C ALA A 272 -9.13 -15.19 9.10
N SER A 273 -9.95 -15.01 10.13
CA SER A 273 -11.32 -15.53 10.21
C SER A 273 -12.34 -14.66 9.46
N SER A 274 -12.00 -13.39 9.22
CA SER A 274 -12.80 -12.42 8.49
C SER A 274 -11.92 -11.47 7.67
N PRO A 275 -12.48 -10.71 6.70
CA PRO A 275 -11.72 -9.68 5.99
C PRO A 275 -11.14 -8.68 6.99
N LEU A 276 -9.89 -8.27 6.75
CA LEU A 276 -9.26 -7.25 7.58
C LEU A 276 -9.84 -5.87 7.23
N PRO A 277 -10.18 -5.04 8.25
CA PRO A 277 -10.45 -3.63 8.02
C PRO A 277 -9.33 -2.93 7.23
N ASP A 278 -9.71 -2.14 6.22
CA ASP A 278 -8.80 -1.36 5.37
C ASP A 278 -8.32 -0.09 6.10
N ASP A 279 -7.54 -0.27 7.17
CA ASP A 279 -6.94 0.83 7.93
C ASP A 279 -5.52 0.51 8.40
N ARG A 280 -4.75 1.58 8.65
CA ARG A 280 -3.35 1.50 9.06
C ARG A 280 -3.15 0.67 10.34
N ALA A 281 -3.98 0.92 11.35
CA ALA A 281 -3.79 0.32 12.66
C ALA A 281 -3.97 -1.20 12.58
N THR A 282 -4.96 -1.66 11.82
CA THR A 282 -5.19 -3.09 11.57
C THR A 282 -4.04 -3.75 10.82
N PHE A 283 -3.51 -3.10 9.77
CA PHE A 283 -2.42 -3.64 8.96
C PHE A 283 -1.09 -3.72 9.73
N GLU A 284 -0.77 -2.70 10.51
CA GLU A 284 0.40 -2.70 11.38
C GLU A 284 0.27 -3.71 12.52
N LEU A 285 -0.90 -3.78 13.16
CA LEU A 285 -1.19 -4.77 14.20
C LEU A 285 -1.05 -6.19 13.66
N THR A 286 -1.59 -6.46 12.48
CA THR A 286 -1.49 -7.76 11.81
C THR A 286 -0.03 -8.12 11.53
N THR A 287 0.75 -7.19 10.98
CA THR A 287 2.18 -7.39 10.70
C THR A 287 2.97 -7.69 11.98
N ARG A 288 2.75 -6.90 13.05
CA ARG A 288 3.39 -7.09 14.37
C ARG A 288 2.99 -8.43 15.00
N HIS A 289 1.71 -8.81 14.91
CA HIS A 289 1.22 -10.08 15.44
C HIS A 289 1.86 -11.27 14.75
N ILE A 290 1.91 -11.28 13.42
CA ILE A 290 2.58 -12.33 12.65
C ILE A 290 4.06 -12.44 13.03
N HIS A 291 4.77 -11.30 13.06
CA HIS A 291 6.19 -11.28 13.45
C HIS A 291 6.40 -11.84 14.86
N GLN A 292 5.58 -11.44 15.84
CA GLN A 292 5.70 -11.90 17.21
C GLN A 292 5.36 -13.40 17.37
N GLN A 293 4.29 -13.87 16.73
CA GLN A 293 3.92 -15.29 16.75
C GLN A 293 5.03 -16.14 16.12
N TRP A 294 5.56 -15.70 14.98
CA TRP A 294 6.66 -16.37 14.31
C TRP A 294 7.92 -16.43 15.17
N ALA A 295 8.36 -15.30 15.74
CA ALA A 295 9.55 -15.25 16.58
C ALA A 295 9.39 -16.11 17.85
N THR A 296 8.20 -16.08 18.47
CA THR A 296 7.90 -16.88 19.68
C THR A 296 7.91 -18.37 19.36
N TRP A 297 7.32 -18.76 18.22
CA TRP A 297 7.29 -20.15 17.79
C TRP A 297 8.67 -20.65 17.36
N LEU A 298 9.46 -19.85 16.64
CA LEU A 298 10.83 -20.22 16.29
C LEU A 298 11.73 -20.41 17.52
N ALA A 299 11.52 -19.63 18.59
CA ALA A 299 12.29 -19.78 19.82
C ALA A 299 12.10 -21.12 20.53
N THR A 300 11.08 -21.91 20.15
CA THR A 300 10.90 -23.28 20.65
C THR A 300 11.71 -24.32 19.87
N TRP A 301 12.43 -23.92 18.82
CA TRP A 301 13.29 -24.79 18.01
C TRP A 301 14.75 -24.62 18.42
N HIS A 302 15.47 -25.74 18.58
CA HIS A 302 16.86 -25.74 19.05
C HIS A 302 17.91 -25.70 17.93
N ASP A 303 17.55 -26.09 16.70
CA ASP A 303 18.52 -26.38 15.62
C ASP A 303 18.52 -25.33 14.49
N ASP A 304 18.12 -24.07 14.74
CA ASP A 304 18.03 -23.00 13.72
C ASP A 304 17.49 -23.47 12.35
N PRO A 305 16.21 -23.85 12.27
CA PRO A 305 15.67 -24.50 11.07
C PRO A 305 15.69 -23.57 9.86
N GLU A 306 15.83 -24.15 8.66
CA GLU A 306 15.53 -23.43 7.44
C GLU A 306 14.06 -22.97 7.44
N GLN A 307 13.78 -21.82 6.86
CA GLN A 307 12.47 -21.19 6.97
C GLN A 307 11.83 -20.97 5.59
N ARG A 308 10.55 -21.32 5.45
CA ARG A 308 9.76 -21.07 4.23
C ARG A 308 8.56 -20.20 4.55
N LEU A 309 8.21 -19.29 3.65
CA LEU A 309 7.05 -18.41 3.77
C LEU A 309 6.07 -18.67 2.64
N PHE A 310 4.86 -19.10 3.00
CA PHE A 310 3.70 -19.17 2.12
C PHE A 310 2.77 -18.03 2.50
N LEU A 311 2.45 -17.12 1.56
CA LEU A 311 1.73 -15.89 1.87
C LEU A 311 0.59 -15.63 0.89
N ALA A 312 -0.62 -15.51 1.45
CA ALA A 312 -1.80 -14.96 0.80
C ALA A 312 -2.27 -13.72 1.57
N ALA A 313 -1.83 -12.54 1.15
CA ALA A 313 -2.12 -11.29 1.83
C ALA A 313 -2.06 -10.10 0.86
N PRO A 314 -2.59 -8.93 1.22
CA PRO A 314 -2.29 -7.69 0.51
C PRO A 314 -0.77 -7.45 0.39
N ALA A 315 -0.33 -6.89 -0.74
CA ALA A 315 1.09 -6.62 -1.01
C ALA A 315 1.74 -5.66 0.02
N THR A 316 0.94 -4.83 0.67
CA THR A 316 1.37 -3.94 1.76
C THR A 316 1.73 -4.69 3.03
N ILE A 317 0.97 -5.73 3.40
CA ILE A 317 1.34 -6.65 4.49
C ILE A 317 2.58 -7.47 4.07
N ALA A 318 2.66 -7.92 2.81
CA ALA A 318 3.87 -8.57 2.32
C ALA A 318 5.11 -7.66 2.46
N ALA A 319 4.99 -6.37 2.15
CA ALA A 319 6.05 -5.40 2.35
C ALA A 319 6.38 -5.18 3.85
N GLY A 320 5.38 -5.05 4.71
CA GLY A 320 5.57 -4.95 6.17
C GLY A 320 6.29 -6.17 6.75
N LEU A 321 5.93 -7.38 6.30
CA LEU A 321 6.61 -8.63 6.65
C LEU A 321 8.02 -8.69 6.08
N GLY A 322 8.23 -8.25 4.84
CA GLY A 322 9.55 -8.13 4.23
C GLY A 322 10.46 -7.26 5.07
N HIS A 323 10.01 -6.08 5.45
CA HIS A 323 10.76 -5.20 6.33
C HIS A 323 11.05 -5.86 7.69
N THR A 324 10.05 -6.37 8.39
CA THR A 324 10.22 -6.95 9.74
C THR A 324 11.12 -8.18 9.76
N LEU A 325 10.95 -9.09 8.79
CA LEU A 325 11.68 -10.37 8.68
C LEU A 325 12.98 -10.26 7.88
N ALA A 326 13.45 -9.05 7.56
CA ALA A 326 14.62 -8.84 6.70
C ALA A 326 15.94 -9.44 7.21
N ARG A 327 16.01 -9.76 8.52
CA ARG A 327 17.15 -10.45 9.15
C ARG A 327 16.94 -11.97 9.29
N SER A 328 15.72 -12.45 9.04
CA SER A 328 15.37 -13.87 9.11
C SER A 328 15.86 -14.59 7.84
N PRO A 329 16.36 -15.84 7.91
CA PRO A 329 16.72 -16.63 6.73
C PRO A 329 15.49 -17.15 5.95
N ILE A 330 14.28 -16.68 6.28
CA ILE A 330 13.03 -17.11 5.65
C ILE A 330 13.00 -16.79 4.15
N ARG A 331 12.71 -17.83 3.36
CA ARG A 331 12.58 -17.77 1.91
C ARG A 331 11.11 -17.79 1.52
N PHE A 332 10.69 -16.83 0.69
CA PHE A 332 9.36 -16.80 0.12
C PHE A 332 9.17 -17.96 -0.87
N VAL A 333 8.06 -18.68 -0.76
CA VAL A 333 7.62 -19.72 -1.70
C VAL A 333 6.55 -19.11 -2.63
N PRO A 334 6.87 -18.82 -3.90
CA PRO A 334 5.93 -18.17 -4.80
C PRO A 334 4.71 -19.05 -5.09
N HIS A 335 3.53 -18.44 -5.10
CA HIS A 335 2.35 -19.05 -5.70
C HIS A 335 2.51 -19.02 -7.23
N THR A 336 2.31 -20.15 -7.90
CA THR A 336 2.24 -20.23 -9.36
C THR A 336 0.82 -19.89 -9.79
N PRO A 337 0.56 -18.71 -10.39
CA PRO A 337 -0.72 -18.49 -11.04
C PRO A 337 -0.83 -19.49 -12.19
N ASN A 338 -1.83 -20.38 -12.13
CA ASN A 338 -2.21 -21.24 -13.26
C ASN A 338 -2.69 -20.43 -14.45
#